data_AF-A0AAV0KRG8-F1
#
_entry.id   AF-A0AAV0KRG8-F1
#
_cell.length_a   1.000
_cell.length_b   1.000
_cell.length_c   1.000
_cell.angle_alpha   90.00
_cell.angle_beta   90.00
_cell.angle_gamma   90.00
#
_symmetry.space_group_name_H-M   'P 1'
#
loop_
_entity.id
_entity.type
_entity.pdbx_description
1 polymer ?
#
loop_
_entity_poly.entity_id
_entity_poly.type
_entity_poly.pdbx_seq_one_letter_code
_entity_poly.pdbx_strand_id
1 'polypeptide(L)'
;WNKWRSVLYREYAKPCGCEEEALKNKPDTVGSQEDWEWCVKHVFYSPEFQKLSKNNALNRMKKTMNHHSGSKPNREYFYEMGGKDGSPPTIDKVFFETHKSNGEIKEQAAKERHAGLVETCEANPELEPMELVEKYYGEQRHGHIIGFGGGLRPKDLKGSDALSRAELASKLRDSNGEKADMATVIAEQAKVISEMRDMMERMNQRSGSPTTTQNGHS
;
A
#
# COMPACT_ATOMS: atom_id res chain seq x y z
N TRP A 1 -5.65 33.25 -16.19
CA TRP A 1 -6.88 33.28 -15.36
C TRP A 1 -6.67 32.72 -13.94
N ASN A 2 -6.37 31.43 -13.74
CA ASN A 2 -6.37 30.80 -12.39
C ASN A 2 -5.37 31.39 -11.37
N LYS A 3 -4.11 31.64 -11.75
CA LYS A 3 -3.11 32.23 -10.83
C LYS A 3 -3.53 33.62 -10.35
N TRP A 4 -3.97 34.47 -11.28
CA TRP A 4 -4.38 35.84 -10.98
C TRP A 4 -5.64 35.88 -10.11
N ARG A 5 -6.66 35.06 -10.42
CA ARG A 5 -7.87 34.93 -9.59
C ARG A 5 -7.56 34.53 -8.14
N SER A 6 -6.63 33.59 -7.93
CA SER A 6 -6.24 33.19 -6.57
C SER A 6 -5.51 34.28 -5.80
N VAL A 7 -4.71 35.11 -6.48
CA VAL A 7 -4.04 36.28 -5.88
C VAL A 7 -5.09 37.31 -5.47
N LEU A 8 -5.98 37.70 -6.38
CA LEU A 8 -7.08 38.63 -6.10
C LEU A 8 -7.92 38.21 -4.91
N TYR A 9 -8.35 36.94 -4.89
CA TYR A 9 -9.12 36.43 -3.77
C TYR A 9 -8.33 36.50 -2.46
N ARG A 10 -7.09 36.01 -2.45
CA ARG A 10 -6.29 35.90 -1.22
C ARG A 10 -5.95 37.25 -0.61
N GLU A 11 -5.64 38.24 -1.44
CA GLU A 11 -5.08 39.52 -1.00
C GLU A 11 -6.14 40.62 -0.84
N TYR A 12 -7.24 40.55 -1.60
CA TYR A 12 -8.21 41.64 -1.64
C TYR A 12 -9.60 41.23 -1.15
N ALA A 13 -10.11 40.05 -1.53
CA ALA A 13 -11.47 39.66 -1.13
C ALA A 13 -11.53 38.87 0.20
N LYS A 14 -10.63 37.90 0.40
CA LYS A 14 -10.60 37.02 1.58
C LYS A 14 -10.33 37.76 2.90
N PRO A 15 -9.47 38.80 2.95
CA PRO A 15 -9.25 39.55 4.18
C PRO A 15 -10.46 40.39 4.59
N CYS A 16 -11.36 40.71 3.66
CA CYS A 16 -12.60 41.41 3.95
C CYS A 16 -13.57 40.48 4.69
N GLY A 17 -14.19 40.99 5.75
CA GLY A 17 -15.10 40.20 6.58
C GLY A 17 -16.43 39.92 5.88
N CYS A 18 -16.83 40.78 4.93
CA CYS A 18 -18.09 40.70 4.21
C CYS A 18 -17.96 41.14 2.74
N GLU A 19 -19.01 40.89 1.97
CA GLU A 19 -19.07 41.20 0.54
C GLU A 19 -18.96 42.70 0.29
N GLU A 20 -19.61 43.51 1.11
CA GLU A 20 -19.64 44.97 0.99
C GLU A 20 -18.26 45.61 1.18
N GLU A 21 -17.44 45.05 2.07
CA GLU A 21 -16.05 45.47 2.25
C GLU A 21 -15.19 45.04 1.05
N ALA A 22 -15.39 43.83 0.56
CA ALA A 22 -14.66 43.33 -0.60
C ALA A 22 -14.96 44.17 -1.86
N LEU A 23 -16.21 44.60 -2.08
CA LEU A 23 -16.59 45.46 -3.21
C LEU A 23 -15.83 46.80 -3.23
N LYS A 24 -15.47 47.34 -2.06
CA LYS A 24 -14.70 48.58 -1.92
C LYS A 24 -13.20 48.36 -2.07
N ASN A 25 -12.71 47.16 -1.79
CA ASN A 25 -11.28 46.83 -1.80
C ASN A 25 -10.77 46.43 -3.20
N LYS A 26 -10.96 47.30 -4.20
CA LYS A 26 -10.51 47.05 -5.57
C LYS A 26 -8.99 47.21 -5.69
N PRO A 27 -8.27 46.22 -6.25
CA PRO A 27 -6.88 46.41 -6.67
C PRO A 27 -6.71 47.42 -7.79
N ASP A 28 -5.61 48.18 -7.79
CA ASP A 28 -5.21 49.05 -8.91
C ASP A 28 -4.96 48.27 -10.20
N THR A 29 -4.53 47.00 -10.08
CA THR A 29 -4.29 46.11 -11.23
C THR A 29 -5.57 45.68 -11.94
N VAL A 30 -6.75 45.92 -11.36
CA VAL A 30 -8.05 45.62 -11.99
C VAL A 30 -8.55 46.89 -12.68
N GLY A 31 -8.70 46.81 -14.01
CA GLY A 31 -8.94 47.99 -14.86
C GLY A 31 -10.27 48.70 -14.61
N SER A 32 -11.35 47.98 -14.29
CA SER A 32 -12.67 48.56 -14.06
C SER A 32 -13.26 48.16 -12.70
N GLN A 33 -14.10 49.03 -12.14
CA GLN A 33 -14.89 48.72 -10.95
C GLN A 33 -15.91 47.61 -11.25
N GLU A 34 -16.52 47.62 -12.44
CA GLU A 34 -17.50 46.63 -12.87
C GLU A 34 -16.92 45.21 -12.90
N ASP A 35 -15.70 45.03 -13.42
CA ASP A 35 -15.02 43.72 -13.41
C ASP A 35 -14.75 43.23 -11.99
N TRP A 36 -14.38 44.15 -11.09
CA TRP A 36 -14.16 43.83 -9.69
C TRP A 36 -15.44 43.42 -8.98
N GLU A 37 -16.51 44.19 -9.16
CA GLU A 37 -17.82 43.85 -8.60
C GLU A 37 -18.32 42.51 -9.11
N TRP A 38 -18.13 42.23 -10.40
CA TRP A 38 -18.46 40.93 -10.97
C TRP A 38 -17.67 39.81 -10.29
N CYS A 39 -16.37 39.98 -10.09
CA CYS A 39 -15.54 39.03 -9.36
C CYS A 39 -16.01 38.83 -7.91
N VAL A 40 -16.28 39.91 -7.18
CA VAL A 40 -16.73 39.79 -5.79
C VAL A 40 -18.06 39.04 -5.71
N LYS A 41 -19.09 39.50 -6.45
CA LYS A 41 -20.45 38.97 -6.40
C LYS A 41 -20.58 37.55 -6.96
N HIS A 42 -20.00 37.30 -8.14
CA HIS A 42 -20.26 36.07 -8.90
C HIS A 42 -19.17 35.00 -8.73
N VAL A 43 -18.02 35.37 -8.13
CA VAL A 43 -16.83 34.52 -8.15
C VAL A 43 -16.31 34.23 -6.75
N PHE A 44 -16.20 35.22 -5.88
CA PHE A 44 -15.62 35.07 -4.54
C PHE A 44 -16.67 34.90 -3.44
N TYR A 45 -17.82 35.56 -3.56
CA TYR A 45 -18.94 35.46 -2.62
C TYR A 45 -20.08 34.58 -3.15
N SER A 46 -19.94 33.99 -4.33
CA SER A 46 -20.92 33.03 -4.82
C SER A 46 -21.08 31.85 -3.84
N PRO A 47 -22.32 31.35 -3.63
CA PRO A 47 -22.60 30.25 -2.70
C PRO A 47 -21.75 29.01 -2.99
N GLU A 48 -21.54 28.68 -4.27
CA GLU A 48 -20.77 27.53 -4.73
C GLU A 48 -19.31 27.65 -4.33
N PHE A 49 -18.70 28.82 -4.56
CA PHE A 49 -17.31 29.06 -4.21
C PHE A 49 -17.10 29.04 -2.69
N GLN A 50 -17.99 29.69 -1.94
CA GLN A 50 -17.94 29.71 -0.47
C GLN A 50 -18.04 28.31 0.11
N LYS A 51 -18.98 27.49 -0.39
CA LYS A 51 -19.12 26.08 0.00
C LYS A 51 -17.87 25.27 -0.33
N LEU A 52 -17.34 25.40 -1.55
CA LEU A 52 -16.13 24.70 -1.98
C LEU A 52 -14.90 25.11 -1.16
N SER A 53 -14.75 26.40 -0.87
CA SER A 53 -13.66 26.95 -0.07
C SER A 53 -13.67 26.40 1.36
N LYS A 54 -14.85 26.38 2.01
CA LYS A 54 -15.04 25.77 3.34
C LYS A 54 -14.72 24.29 3.33
N ASN A 55 -15.24 23.53 2.37
CA ASN A 55 -14.95 22.10 2.25
C ASN A 55 -13.46 21.83 2.03
N ASN A 56 -12.79 22.61 1.17
CA ASN A 56 -11.36 22.50 0.93
C ASN A 56 -10.53 22.87 2.16
N ALA A 57 -10.99 23.82 2.98
CA ALA A 57 -10.35 24.14 4.26
C ALA A 57 -10.47 22.96 5.24
N LEU A 58 -11.68 22.40 5.42
CA LEU A 58 -11.90 21.23 6.26
C LEU A 58 -11.09 20.01 5.78
N ASN A 59 -11.04 19.77 4.47
CA ASN A 59 -10.25 18.67 3.91
C ASN A 59 -8.75 18.88 4.12
N ARG A 60 -8.26 20.13 4.05
CA ARG A 60 -6.87 20.46 4.38
C ARG A 60 -6.56 20.21 5.85
N MET A 61 -7.48 20.55 6.77
CA MET A 61 -7.32 20.28 8.20
C MET A 61 -7.24 18.78 8.52
N LYS A 62 -7.86 17.92 7.69
CA LYS A 62 -7.81 16.45 7.84
C LYS A 62 -6.52 15.81 7.31
N LYS A 63 -5.65 16.55 6.61
CA LYS A 63 -4.38 15.99 6.12
C LYS A 63 -3.40 15.87 7.27
N THR A 64 -3.06 14.62 7.61
CA THR A 64 -2.14 14.29 8.71
C THR A 64 -0.72 13.96 8.24
N MET A 65 -0.54 13.76 6.94
CA MET A 65 0.75 13.41 6.33
C MET A 65 0.94 14.22 5.06
N ASN A 66 1.68 15.33 5.17
CA ASN A 66 2.00 16.13 4.00
C ASN A 66 3.18 15.53 3.24
N HIS A 67 3.06 15.59 1.92
CA HIS A 67 4.13 15.24 0.99
C HIS A 67 4.92 16.51 0.68
N HIS A 68 6.24 16.42 0.69
CA HIS A 68 7.17 17.56 0.57
C HIS A 68 7.94 17.57 -0.76
N SER A 69 7.56 16.76 -1.76
CA SER A 69 8.26 16.73 -3.07
C SER A 69 7.85 17.82 -4.06
N GLY A 70 6.82 18.60 -3.74
CA GLY A 70 6.22 19.54 -4.68
C GLY A 70 5.62 18.85 -5.90
N SER A 71 6.11 19.19 -7.10
CA SER A 71 5.62 18.63 -8.37
C SER A 71 6.35 17.37 -8.82
N LYS A 72 7.34 16.91 -8.04
CA LYS A 72 8.15 15.75 -8.37
C LYS A 72 7.44 14.46 -7.99
N PRO A 73 7.13 13.56 -8.94
CA PRO A 73 6.43 12.32 -8.65
C PRO A 73 7.36 11.27 -7.99
N ASN A 74 6.80 10.36 -7.20
CA ASN A 74 7.55 9.27 -6.56
C ASN A 74 8.40 8.44 -7.54
N ARG A 75 7.92 8.20 -8.77
CA ARG A 75 8.68 7.50 -9.83
C ARG A 75 10.05 8.13 -10.10
N GLU A 76 10.16 9.45 -10.00
CA GLU A 76 11.43 10.15 -10.20
C GLU A 76 12.40 9.87 -9.04
N TYR A 77 11.90 9.79 -7.81
CA TYR A 77 12.70 9.35 -6.66
C TYR A 77 13.20 7.91 -6.83
N PHE A 78 12.32 7.00 -7.27
CA PHE A 78 12.74 5.63 -7.58
C PHE A 78 13.88 5.58 -8.62
N TYR A 79 13.77 6.39 -9.67
CA TYR A 79 14.79 6.46 -10.72
C TYR A 79 16.12 7.03 -10.21
N GLU A 80 16.08 8.15 -9.50
CA GLU A 80 17.28 8.84 -9.02
C GLU A 80 18.02 8.09 -7.91
N MET A 81 17.31 7.39 -7.03
CA MET A 81 17.87 6.68 -5.89
C MET A 81 18.40 5.27 -6.23
N GLY A 82 18.68 5.00 -7.50
CA GLY A 82 19.31 3.76 -7.96
C GLY A 82 18.50 2.99 -9.01
N GLY A 83 17.25 3.37 -9.28
CA GLY A 83 16.44 2.73 -10.33
C GLY A 83 17.06 2.88 -11.72
N LYS A 84 17.78 3.96 -12.00
CA LYS A 84 18.56 4.15 -13.24
C LYS A 84 19.68 3.12 -13.43
N ASP A 85 20.22 2.60 -12.32
CA ASP A 85 21.34 1.67 -12.27
C ASP A 85 20.85 0.21 -12.07
N GLY A 86 19.53 -0.03 -12.16
CA GLY A 86 18.92 -1.34 -11.94
C GLY A 86 18.80 -1.75 -10.47
N SER A 87 19.06 -0.83 -9.52
CA SER A 87 18.96 -1.07 -8.08
C SER A 87 17.97 -0.06 -7.46
N PRO A 88 16.66 -0.21 -7.72
CA PRO A 88 15.66 0.73 -7.20
C PRO A 88 15.61 0.71 -5.67
N PRO A 89 15.34 1.86 -5.03
CA PRO A 89 15.14 1.90 -3.58
C PRO A 89 13.88 1.12 -3.18
N THR A 90 13.83 0.72 -1.92
CA THR A 90 12.63 0.19 -1.27
C THR A 90 11.61 1.30 -1.00
N ILE A 91 10.34 0.92 -0.78
CA ILE A 91 9.24 1.88 -0.65
C ILE A 91 9.36 2.77 0.60
N ASP A 92 9.92 2.26 1.70
CA ASP A 92 10.21 3.00 2.92
C ASP A 92 11.17 4.17 2.65
N LYS A 93 12.23 3.93 1.86
CA LYS A 93 13.21 4.97 1.49
C LYS A 93 12.57 6.08 0.66
N VAL A 94 11.75 5.72 -0.32
CA VAL A 94 11.02 6.72 -1.12
C VAL A 94 10.00 7.47 -0.26
N PHE A 95 9.32 6.78 0.65
CA PHE A 95 8.40 7.41 1.59
C PHE A 95 9.13 8.43 2.48
N PHE A 96 10.29 8.07 3.02
CA PHE A 96 11.13 8.97 3.81
C PHE A 96 11.50 10.23 3.04
N GLU A 97 12.06 10.06 1.84
CA GLU A 97 12.49 11.18 0.99
C GLU A 97 11.35 12.13 0.63
N THR A 98 10.15 11.58 0.48
CA THR A 98 8.97 12.35 0.08
C THR A 98 8.24 13.02 1.25
N HIS A 99 8.47 12.57 2.49
CA HIS A 99 7.80 13.11 3.68
C HIS A 99 8.77 13.80 4.65
N LYS A 100 10.08 13.82 4.37
CA LYS A 100 11.05 14.59 5.16
C LYS A 100 10.99 16.08 4.82
N SER A 101 11.18 16.91 5.84
CA SER A 101 11.35 18.36 5.76
C SER A 101 12.56 18.73 6.61
N ASN A 102 13.57 19.36 6.00
CA ASN A 102 14.87 19.63 6.63
C ASN A 102 15.57 18.36 7.15
N GLY A 103 15.48 17.25 6.39
CA GLY A 103 16.16 16.00 6.71
C GLY A 103 15.37 15.04 7.62
N GLU A 104 14.26 15.47 8.20
CA GLU A 104 13.47 14.65 9.13
C GLU A 104 11.97 14.67 8.81
N ILE A 105 11.27 13.58 9.13
CA ILE A 105 9.80 13.55 9.10
C ILE A 105 9.31 14.26 10.38
N LYS A 106 8.46 15.28 10.25
CA LYS A 106 7.97 16.05 11.41
C LYS A 106 6.63 15.53 11.91
N GLU A 107 5.74 15.15 10.98
CA GLU A 107 4.39 14.72 11.27
C GLU A 107 4.36 13.31 11.90
N GLN A 108 3.75 13.18 13.08
CA GLN A 108 3.70 11.92 13.82
C GLN A 108 3.05 10.77 13.02
N ALA A 109 1.94 11.04 12.33
CA ALA A 109 1.28 10.03 11.49
C ALA A 109 2.17 9.56 10.32
N ALA A 110 3.07 10.41 9.82
CA ALA A 110 4.03 10.04 8.79
C ALA A 110 5.19 9.24 9.41
N LYS A 111 5.64 9.56 10.62
CA LYS A 111 6.66 8.79 11.35
C LYS A 111 6.20 7.35 11.61
N GLU A 112 4.98 7.18 12.13
CA GLU A 112 4.39 5.86 12.40
C GLU A 112 4.26 5.03 11.13
N ARG A 113 3.82 5.65 10.03
CA ARG A 113 3.71 4.98 8.74
C ARG A 113 5.07 4.59 8.18
N HIS A 114 6.05 5.49 8.26
CA HIS A 114 7.42 5.19 7.87
C HIS A 114 8.00 4.01 8.67
N ALA A 115 7.84 4.02 9.99
CA ALA A 115 8.31 2.93 10.85
C ALA A 115 7.71 1.57 10.45
N GLY A 116 6.40 1.52 10.20
CA GLY A 116 5.77 0.27 9.75
C GLY A 116 6.22 -0.18 8.34
N LEU A 117 6.54 0.75 7.45
CA LEU A 117 7.14 0.41 6.15
C LEU A 117 8.55 -0.16 6.31
N VAL A 118 9.38 0.46 7.16
CA VAL A 118 10.74 -0.02 7.48
C VAL A 118 10.67 -1.43 8.03
N GLU A 119 9.84 -1.68 9.05
CA GLU A 119 9.67 -3.01 9.64
C GLU A 119 9.24 -4.04 8.59
N THR A 120 8.32 -3.68 7.69
CA THR A 120 7.86 -4.57 6.62
C THR A 120 8.98 -4.89 5.63
N CYS A 121 9.80 -3.91 5.25
CA CYS A 121 10.92 -4.11 4.33
C CYS A 121 12.04 -4.94 4.97
N GLU A 122 12.38 -4.66 6.22
CA GLU A 122 13.43 -5.39 6.96
C GLU A 122 13.03 -6.84 7.25
N ALA A 123 11.76 -7.09 7.58
CA ALA A 123 11.27 -8.45 7.81
C ALA A 123 11.12 -9.26 6.51
N ASN A 124 11.17 -8.63 5.34
CA ASN A 124 10.90 -9.26 4.04
C ASN A 124 11.84 -8.78 2.93
N PRO A 125 13.17 -8.93 3.10
CA PRO A 125 14.15 -8.39 2.15
C PRO A 125 14.08 -9.04 0.76
N GLU A 126 13.54 -10.25 0.67
CA GLU A 126 13.41 -11.03 -0.56
C GLU A 126 12.16 -10.67 -1.40
N LEU A 127 11.22 -9.88 -0.83
CA LEU A 127 9.99 -9.53 -1.53
C LEU A 127 10.23 -8.40 -2.53
N GLU A 128 9.58 -8.51 -3.68
CA GLU A 128 9.62 -7.45 -4.68
C GLU A 128 8.88 -6.19 -4.16
N PRO A 129 9.23 -4.98 -4.63
CA PRO A 129 8.65 -3.72 -4.15
C PRO A 129 7.12 -3.67 -4.17
N MET A 130 6.49 -4.31 -5.16
CA MET A 130 5.02 -4.40 -5.25
C MET A 130 4.43 -5.29 -4.16
N GLU A 131 5.08 -6.40 -3.86
CA GLU A 131 4.65 -7.35 -2.83
C GLU A 131 4.81 -6.75 -1.44
N LEU A 132 5.87 -5.97 -1.20
CA LEU A 132 6.04 -5.19 0.03
C LEU A 132 4.91 -4.18 0.24
N VAL A 133 4.51 -3.49 -0.83
CA VAL A 133 3.37 -2.56 -0.79
C VAL A 133 2.06 -3.30 -0.53
N GLU A 134 1.83 -4.45 -1.17
CA GLU A 134 0.64 -5.28 -0.92
C GLU A 134 0.63 -5.86 0.50
N LYS A 135 1.79 -6.22 1.04
CA LYS A 135 1.94 -6.73 2.40
C LYS A 135 1.59 -5.66 3.46
N TYR A 136 2.03 -4.42 3.25
CA TYR A 136 1.79 -3.35 4.22
C TYR A 136 0.41 -2.67 4.05
N TYR A 137 0.02 -2.34 2.81
CA TYR A 137 -1.21 -1.59 2.52
C TYR A 137 -2.39 -2.47 2.14
N GLY A 138 -2.19 -3.77 1.96
CA GLY A 138 -3.19 -4.69 1.42
C GLY A 138 -3.24 -4.67 -0.11
N GLU A 139 -4.19 -5.41 -0.68
CA GLU A 139 -4.37 -5.53 -2.13
C GLU A 139 -4.55 -4.16 -2.81
N GLN A 140 -3.79 -3.95 -3.90
CA GLN A 140 -3.77 -2.67 -4.59
C GLN A 140 -4.91 -2.55 -5.63
N ARG A 141 -5.44 -1.34 -5.78
CA ARG A 141 -6.54 -1.08 -6.71
C ARG A 141 -6.07 -1.20 -8.17
N HIS A 142 -6.96 -1.70 -9.04
CA HIS A 142 -6.66 -1.88 -10.47
C HIS A 142 -6.08 -0.65 -11.19
N GLY A 143 -6.50 0.57 -10.78
CA GLY A 143 -6.07 1.81 -11.42
C GLY A 143 -4.89 2.53 -10.76
N HIS A 144 -4.41 2.07 -9.60
CA HIS A 144 -3.39 2.80 -8.85
C HIS A 144 -2.69 1.93 -7.81
N ILE A 145 -1.36 2.01 -7.80
CA ILE A 145 -0.52 1.43 -6.75
C ILE A 145 -0.06 2.55 -5.80
N ILE A 146 -0.33 2.37 -4.51
CA ILE A 146 0.10 3.30 -3.47
C ILE A 146 1.64 3.40 -3.48
N GLY A 147 2.15 4.63 -3.41
CA GLY A 147 3.58 4.88 -3.19
C GLY A 147 4.48 4.91 -4.44
N PHE A 148 4.03 4.39 -5.59
CA PHE A 148 4.85 4.40 -6.83
C PHE A 148 4.68 5.67 -7.68
N GLY A 149 3.50 6.28 -7.65
CA GLY A 149 3.20 7.50 -8.42
C GLY A 149 3.21 7.29 -9.94
N GLY A 150 3.16 8.39 -10.71
CA GLY A 150 3.30 8.37 -12.17
C GLY A 150 2.21 7.62 -12.95
N GLY A 151 1.07 7.30 -12.32
CA GLY A 151 -0.02 6.57 -12.96
C GLY A 151 0.24 5.06 -13.12
N LEU A 152 1.24 4.50 -12.43
CA LEU A 152 1.52 3.07 -12.43
C LEU A 152 0.33 2.27 -11.87
N ARG A 153 -0.03 1.21 -12.60
CA ARG A 153 -1.10 0.26 -12.23
C ARG A 153 -0.51 -1.11 -11.93
N PRO A 154 -1.21 -1.96 -11.16
CA PRO A 154 -0.75 -3.32 -10.87
C PRO A 154 -0.32 -4.11 -12.12
N LYS A 155 -1.06 -3.99 -13.23
CA LYS A 155 -0.71 -4.67 -14.49
C LYS A 155 0.58 -4.18 -15.16
N ASP A 156 0.99 -2.95 -14.88
CA ASP A 156 2.22 -2.39 -15.44
C ASP A 156 3.46 -2.92 -14.70
N LEU A 157 3.30 -3.42 -13.46
CA LEU A 157 4.36 -4.07 -12.67
C LEU A 157 4.30 -5.59 -12.70
N LYS A 158 3.09 -6.19 -12.68
CA LYS A 158 2.89 -7.64 -12.71
C LYS A 158 3.01 -8.24 -14.13
N GLY A 159 3.26 -7.40 -15.14
CA GLY A 159 3.39 -7.79 -16.53
C GLY A 159 2.05 -8.15 -17.19
N SER A 160 2.00 -8.02 -18.52
CA SER A 160 0.91 -8.54 -19.35
C SER A 160 0.82 -10.07 -19.36
N ASP A 161 1.82 -10.75 -18.79
CA ASP A 161 1.91 -12.21 -18.70
C ASP A 161 1.21 -12.76 -17.46
N ALA A 162 0.46 -11.91 -16.74
CA ALA A 162 -0.49 -12.35 -15.74
C ALA A 162 -1.45 -13.34 -16.38
N LEU A 163 -1.29 -14.62 -16.02
CA LEU A 163 -2.14 -15.72 -16.43
C LEU A 163 -3.60 -15.27 -16.39
N SER A 164 -4.31 -15.52 -17.48
CA SER A 164 -5.74 -15.29 -17.54
C SER A 164 -6.42 -15.94 -16.34
N ARG A 165 -7.57 -15.41 -15.95
CA ARG A 165 -8.39 -15.98 -14.87
C ARG A 165 -8.63 -17.49 -15.06
N ALA A 166 -8.72 -17.94 -16.31
CA ALA A 166 -8.88 -19.35 -16.66
C ALA A 166 -7.62 -20.18 -16.36
N GLU A 167 -6.44 -19.66 -16.71
CA GLU A 167 -5.16 -20.31 -16.42
C GLU A 167 -4.86 -20.35 -14.92
N LEU A 168 -5.17 -19.28 -14.17
CA LEU A 168 -5.11 -19.26 -12.71
C LEU A 168 -6.03 -20.31 -12.08
N ALA A 169 -7.27 -20.42 -12.56
CA ALA A 169 -8.21 -21.43 -12.09
C ALA A 169 -7.74 -22.85 -12.44
N SER A 170 -7.05 -23.03 -13.56
CA SER A 170 -6.44 -24.32 -13.91
C SER A 170 -5.32 -24.69 -12.94
N LYS A 171 -4.34 -23.82 -12.77
CA LYS A 171 -3.23 -24.06 -11.84
C LYS A 171 -3.70 -24.31 -10.40
N LEU A 172 -4.77 -23.63 -9.98
CA LEU A 172 -5.36 -23.84 -8.66
C LEU A 172 -5.98 -25.25 -8.53
N ARG A 173 -6.65 -25.74 -9.58
CA ARG A 173 -7.16 -27.12 -9.60
C ARG A 173 -6.03 -28.13 -9.59
N ASP A 174 -4.99 -27.91 -10.39
CA ASP A 174 -3.83 -28.80 -10.47
C ASP A 174 -3.12 -28.89 -9.11
N SER A 175 -2.84 -27.75 -8.48
CA SER A 175 -2.22 -27.72 -7.14
C SER A 175 -3.11 -28.32 -6.05
N ASN A 176 -4.43 -28.15 -6.13
CA ASN A 176 -5.35 -28.81 -5.19
C ASN A 176 -5.41 -30.33 -5.43
N GLY A 177 -5.28 -30.79 -6.68
CA GLY A 177 -5.16 -32.20 -7.02
C GLY A 177 -3.88 -32.81 -6.44
N GLU A 178 -2.73 -32.17 -6.67
CA GLU A 178 -1.45 -32.59 -6.10
C GLU A 178 -1.50 -32.68 -4.57
N LYS A 179 -2.16 -31.72 -3.91
CA LYS A 179 -2.36 -31.76 -2.45
C LYS A 179 -3.23 -32.93 -2.00
N ALA A 180 -4.26 -33.29 -2.76
CA ALA A 180 -5.12 -34.43 -2.47
C ALA A 180 -4.36 -35.76 -2.66
N ASP A 181 -3.56 -35.87 -3.71
CA ASP A 181 -2.72 -37.05 -3.97
C ASP A 181 -1.67 -37.22 -2.87
N MET A 182 -0.98 -36.14 -2.48
CA MET A 182 -0.05 -36.16 -1.35
C MET A 182 -0.73 -36.57 -0.04
N ALA A 183 -1.94 -36.08 0.24
CA ALA A 183 -2.69 -36.47 1.42
C ALA A 183 -3.04 -37.97 1.43
N THR A 184 -3.35 -38.54 0.26
CA THR A 184 -3.59 -39.98 0.10
C THR A 184 -2.33 -40.79 0.40
N VAL A 185 -1.19 -40.40 -0.17
CA VAL A 185 0.11 -41.06 0.07
C VAL A 185 0.50 -40.99 1.55
N ILE A 186 0.28 -39.85 2.21
CA ILE A 186 0.54 -39.70 3.65
C ILE A 186 -0.36 -40.65 4.47
N ALA A 187 -1.64 -40.78 4.10
CA ALA A 187 -2.56 -41.69 4.81
C ALA A 187 -2.15 -43.16 4.65
N GLU A 188 -1.72 -43.56 3.46
CA GLU A 188 -1.21 -44.91 3.20
C GLU A 188 0.08 -45.18 3.96
N GLN A 189 1.02 -44.24 3.96
CA GLN A 189 2.25 -44.34 4.76
C GLN A 189 1.94 -44.45 6.25
N ALA A 190 0.98 -43.68 6.77
CA ALA A 190 0.55 -43.77 8.16
C ALA A 190 0.00 -45.17 8.51
N LYS A 191 -0.74 -45.80 7.59
CA LYS A 191 -1.22 -47.18 7.76
C LYS A 191 -0.07 -48.18 7.82
N VAL A 192 0.89 -48.10 6.89
CA VAL A 192 2.08 -48.96 6.88
C VAL A 192 2.89 -48.79 8.17
N ILE A 193 3.07 -47.55 8.64
CA ILE A 193 3.76 -47.26 9.91
C ILE A 193 3.02 -47.89 11.09
N SER A 194 1.68 -47.85 11.10
CA SER A 194 0.87 -48.50 12.14
C SER A 194 1.04 -50.01 12.12
N GLU A 195 0.98 -50.64 10.95
CA GLU A 195 1.16 -52.09 10.80
C GLU A 195 2.56 -52.55 11.23
N MET A 196 3.60 -51.78 10.85
CA MET A 196 4.97 -52.04 11.31
C MET A 196 5.10 -51.90 12.82
N ARG A 197 4.43 -50.91 13.44
CA ARG A 197 4.41 -50.74 14.89
C ARG A 197 3.77 -51.94 15.57
N ASP A 198 2.60 -52.38 15.11
CA ASP A 198 1.91 -53.55 15.65
C ASP A 198 2.74 -54.83 15.50
N MET A 199 3.44 -54.98 14.37
CA MET A 199 4.35 -56.11 14.15
C MET A 199 5.53 -56.10 15.13
N MET A 200 6.16 -54.93 15.34
CA MET A 200 7.23 -54.78 16.33
C MET A 200 6.74 -55.07 17.75
N GLU A 201 5.53 -54.63 18.11
CA GLU A 201 4.95 -54.88 19.42
C GLU A 201 4.64 -56.37 19.66
N ARG A 202 4.11 -57.07 18.64
CA ARG A 202 3.91 -58.53 18.68
C ARG A 202 5.23 -59.30 18.78
N MET A 203 6.27 -58.87 18.07
CA MET A 203 7.60 -59.46 18.18
C MET A 203 8.17 -59.30 19.59
N ASN A 204 8.04 -58.10 20.17
CA ASN A 204 8.51 -57.80 21.52
C ASN A 204 7.79 -58.65 22.59
N GLN A 205 6.48 -58.89 22.43
CA GLN A 205 5.71 -59.77 23.31
C GLN A 205 6.11 -61.26 23.19
N ARG A 206 6.49 -61.72 21.98
CA ARG A 206 6.95 -63.10 21.74
C ARG A 206 8.35 -63.38 22.30
N SER A 207 9.26 -62.40 22.26
CA SER A 207 10.59 -62.50 22.87
C SER A 207 10.58 -62.47 24.41
N GLY A 208 9.45 -62.12 25.03
CA GLY A 208 9.28 -62.09 26.49
C GLY A 208 8.73 -63.38 27.14
N SER A 209 8.48 -64.46 26.38
CA SER A 209 7.96 -65.72 26.94
C SER A 209 9.08 -66.73 27.22
N PRO A 210 9.32 -67.15 28.48
CA PRO A 210 10.37 -68.11 28.81
C PRO A 210 9.96 -69.51 28.34
N THR A 211 10.81 -70.14 27.53
CA THR A 211 10.62 -71.53 27.09
C THR A 211 10.98 -72.47 28.25
N THR A 212 9.98 -73.00 28.96
CA THR A 212 10.19 -74.09 29.92
C THR A 212 10.39 -75.39 29.14
N THR A 213 11.64 -75.77 28.93
CA THR A 213 12.02 -77.15 28.57
C THR A 213 12.05 -77.98 29.85
N GLN A 214 11.03 -78.81 30.08
CA GLN A 214 11.16 -79.93 31.02
C GLN A 214 11.73 -81.14 30.26
N ASN A 215 13.01 -81.42 30.50
CA ASN A 215 13.65 -82.67 30.16
C ASN A 215 13.15 -83.77 31.11
N GLY A 216 12.60 -84.85 30.55
CA GLY A 216 12.33 -86.09 31.30
C GLY A 216 13.64 -86.82 31.61
N HIS A 217 13.74 -87.37 32.82
CA HIS A 217 14.69 -88.44 33.18
C HIS A 217 13.99 -89.48 34.07
N SER A 218 14.24 -90.74 33.69
CA SER A 218 13.91 -92.03 34.31
C SER A 218 12.48 -92.54 34.19
#